data_AF-Q6YTW4-F1
#
_entry.id   AF-Q6YTW4-F1
#
_cell.length_a   1.000
_cell.length_b   1.000
_cell.length_c   1.000
_cell.angle_alpha   90.00
_cell.angle_beta   90.00
_cell.angle_gamma   90.00
#
_symmetry.space_group_name_H-M   'P 1'
#
loop_
_entity.id
_entity.type
_entity.pdbx_description
1 polymer ?
#
loop_
_entity_poly.entity_id
_entity_poly.type
_entity_poly.pdbx_seq_one_letter_code
_entity_poly.pdbx_strand_id
1 'polypeptide(L)'
;MAAASGNQLTESRTHFAHPQHPLLKTQYGGGERQPSSRHVCRICGTRVVAGAGYRCDHCDFDIHEACADFFPEKMITPPPNFFGHPWSHNLALRQVTAADGSWPCTLCRGPFQHGHLAYRCGARRCGFAAHPLCTMLPGEIRSPLHRKHALTHTELMLIPSGPCTPAEMARVCSVCRRDCSTVRTRHYRCAA
;
A
#
# COMPACT_ATOMS: atom_id res chain seq x y z
N MET A 1 -8.43 16.04 36.90
CA MET A 1 -7.71 16.46 35.67
C MET A 1 -6.27 16.00 35.80
N ALA A 2 -5.89 14.89 35.17
CA ALA A 2 -4.50 14.53 34.91
C ALA A 2 -4.45 14.02 33.47
N ALA A 3 -3.76 14.77 32.62
CA ALA A 3 -3.58 14.43 31.22
C ALA A 3 -2.71 13.18 31.11
N ALA A 4 -3.12 12.23 30.27
CA ALA A 4 -2.29 11.09 29.92
C ALA A 4 -1.06 11.59 29.17
N SER A 5 0.05 11.77 29.88
CA SER A 5 1.38 11.90 29.29
C SER A 5 1.67 10.60 28.55
N GLY A 6 1.47 10.60 27.24
CA GLY A 6 2.03 9.57 26.38
C GLY A 6 3.53 9.53 26.64
N ASN A 7 4.04 8.36 27.00
CA ASN A 7 5.44 8.14 27.29
C ASN A 7 6.23 8.34 25.97
N GLN A 8 6.64 9.58 25.69
CA GLN A 8 7.54 9.88 24.58
C GLN A 8 8.90 9.28 24.95
N LEU A 9 9.34 8.28 24.21
CA LEU A 9 10.71 7.79 24.36
C LEU A 9 11.63 8.88 23.82
N THR A 10 12.75 9.16 24.50
CA THR A 10 13.73 10.22 24.14
C THR A 10 14.49 9.95 22.83
N GLU A 11 14.08 8.93 22.08
CA GLU A 11 14.69 8.54 20.82
C GLU A 11 14.03 9.31 19.68
N SER A 12 14.83 10.00 18.87
CA SER A 12 14.37 10.66 17.66
C SER A 12 15.15 10.16 16.44
N ARG A 13 14.53 10.20 15.26
CA ARG A 13 15.19 9.87 14.00
C ARG A 13 14.77 10.83 12.90
N THR A 14 15.68 11.14 11.99
CA THR A 14 15.32 11.73 10.70
C THR A 14 14.81 10.63 9.76
N HIS A 15 13.94 11.01 8.82
CA HIS A 15 13.38 10.05 7.87
C HIS A 15 13.16 10.73 6.51
N PHE A 16 13.53 10.06 5.42
CA PHE A 16 13.44 10.62 4.06
C PHE A 16 12.01 11.03 3.67
N ALA A 17 11.01 10.37 4.25
CA ALA A 17 9.60 10.68 4.00
C ALA A 17 9.10 11.95 4.70
N HIS A 18 9.85 12.47 5.68
CA HIS A 18 9.57 13.74 6.36
C HIS A 18 10.89 14.43 6.74
N PRO A 19 11.63 14.97 5.76
CA PRO A 19 12.98 15.49 5.97
C PRO A 19 13.02 16.81 6.73
N GLN A 20 11.88 17.48 6.92
CA GLN A 20 11.82 18.82 7.54
C GLN A 20 12.09 18.79 9.05
N HIS A 21 11.69 17.72 9.73
CA HIS A 21 11.77 17.61 11.18
C HIS A 21 12.19 16.20 11.61
N PRO A 22 12.95 16.05 12.71
CA PRO A 22 13.12 14.75 13.34
C PRO A 22 11.77 14.23 13.84
N LEU A 23 11.59 12.92 13.78
CA LEU A 23 10.42 12.22 14.30
C LEU A 23 10.76 11.61 15.66
N LEU A 24 9.90 11.82 16.65
CA LEU A 24 10.03 11.29 17.99
C LEU A 24 9.37 9.91 18.09
N LYS A 25 10.05 8.99 18.77
CA LYS A 25 9.51 7.66 19.06
C LYS A 25 8.36 7.77 20.04
N THR A 26 7.19 7.32 19.61
CA THR A 26 5.93 7.45 20.33
C THR A 26 5.29 6.09 20.53
N GLN A 27 4.80 5.82 21.74
CA GLN A 27 3.96 4.65 22.02
C GLN A 27 2.49 4.99 21.78
N TYR A 28 1.84 4.25 20.90
CA TYR A 28 0.42 4.38 20.58
C TYR A 28 -0.36 3.26 21.29
N GLY A 29 -1.56 3.59 21.80
CA GLY A 29 -2.53 2.57 22.26
C GLY A 29 -2.39 2.04 23.69
N GLY A 30 -1.94 2.86 24.66
CA GLY A 30 -1.80 2.47 26.07
C GLY A 30 -2.92 2.88 27.04
N GLY A 31 -4.07 3.37 26.57
CA GLY A 31 -5.17 3.83 27.44
C GLY A 31 -6.52 3.28 27.01
N GLU A 32 -7.24 2.65 27.95
CA GLU A 32 -8.50 1.90 27.74
C GLU A 32 -9.69 2.74 27.21
N ARG A 33 -9.53 4.06 27.00
CA ARG A 33 -10.61 4.95 26.54
C ARG A 33 -10.16 6.05 25.59
N GLN A 34 -9.07 5.87 24.84
CA GLN A 34 -8.73 6.85 23.80
C GLN A 34 -9.46 6.46 22.49
N PRO A 35 -10.51 7.19 22.09
CA PRO A 35 -11.26 6.86 20.87
C PRO A 35 -10.30 6.86 19.70
N SER A 36 -10.33 5.75 18.94
CA SER A 36 -9.55 5.46 17.72
C SER A 36 -8.48 6.52 17.43
N SER A 37 -7.21 6.24 17.75
CA SER A 37 -6.12 7.15 17.38
C SER A 37 -6.33 7.62 15.94
N ARG A 38 -6.53 8.93 15.75
CA ARG A 38 -6.67 9.54 14.41
C ARG A 38 -5.35 9.47 13.62
N HIS A 39 -4.29 8.96 14.26
CA HIS A 39 -2.97 8.73 13.71
C HIS A 39 -3.01 7.67 12.61
N VAL A 40 -2.75 8.12 11.39
CA VAL A 40 -2.64 7.28 10.20
C VAL A 40 -1.20 7.35 9.71
N CYS A 41 -0.60 6.19 9.48
CA CYS A 41 0.74 6.12 8.93
C CYS A 41 0.76 6.74 7.53
N ARG A 42 1.58 7.77 7.34
CA ARG A 42 1.71 8.50 6.07
C ARG A 42 2.32 7.63 4.95
N ILE A 43 3.00 6.54 5.29
CA ILE A 43 3.55 5.58 4.33
C ILE A 43 2.48 4.59 3.87
N CYS A 44 1.94 3.78 4.78
CA CYS A 44 1.05 2.68 4.39
C CYS A 44 -0.44 3.06 4.32
N GLY A 45 -0.83 4.21 4.89
CA GLY A 45 -2.22 4.68 4.95
C GLY A 45 -3.10 3.97 5.98
N THR A 46 -2.55 3.09 6.81
CA THR A 46 -3.29 2.40 7.87
C THR A 46 -3.09 3.05 9.24
N ARG A 47 -4.00 2.80 10.18
CA ARG A 47 -3.95 3.42 11.52
C ARG A 47 -2.75 2.94 12.34
N VAL A 48 -2.20 3.85 13.14
CA VAL A 48 -1.19 3.53 14.17
C VAL A 48 -1.94 3.24 15.47
N VAL A 49 -2.36 1.97 15.64
CA VAL A 49 -3.32 1.56 16.69
C VAL A 49 -2.66 1.08 17.98
N ALA A 50 -1.55 0.35 17.90
CA ALA A 50 -0.87 -0.23 19.04
C ALA A 50 0.63 -0.40 18.73
N GLY A 51 1.47 -0.16 19.73
CA GLY A 51 2.92 -0.32 19.63
C GLY A 51 3.66 0.98 19.33
N ALA A 52 4.94 0.85 18.97
CA ALA A 52 5.80 1.99 18.70
C ALA A 52 5.64 2.49 17.25
N GLY A 53 5.72 3.81 17.11
CA GLY A 53 5.84 4.49 15.84
C GLY A 53 6.64 5.78 16.01
N TYR A 54 6.69 6.57 14.95
CA TYR A 54 7.40 7.83 14.95
C TYR A 54 6.44 8.96 14.56
N ARG A 55 6.50 10.05 15.32
CA ARG A 55 5.63 11.21 15.15
C ARG A 55 6.44 12.49 15.02
N CYS A 56 6.01 13.40 14.16
CA CYS A 56 6.48 14.78 14.20
C CYS A 56 5.67 15.60 15.21
N ASP A 57 6.36 16.36 16.07
CA ASP A 57 5.70 17.28 17.01
C ASP A 57 5.24 18.58 16.36
N HIS A 58 5.71 18.89 15.14
CA HIS A 58 5.39 20.11 14.40
C HIS A 58 4.40 19.89 13.25
N CYS A 59 4.16 18.65 12.85
CA CYS A 59 3.37 18.30 11.67
C CYS A 59 2.43 17.13 12.00
N ASP A 60 1.30 17.05 11.31
CA ASP A 60 0.41 15.89 11.37
C ASP A 60 1.01 14.70 10.59
N PHE A 61 2.15 14.20 11.05
CA PHE A 61 2.93 13.15 10.40
C PHE A 61 3.23 12.03 11.40
N ASP A 62 2.63 10.87 11.15
CA ASP A 62 2.86 9.64 11.90
C ASP A 62 3.31 8.54 10.94
N ILE A 63 4.19 7.64 11.39
CA ILE A 63 4.53 6.40 10.69
C ILE A 63 4.68 5.23 11.67
N HIS A 64 4.32 4.01 11.26
CA HIS A 64 4.68 2.82 12.03
C HIS A 64 6.19 2.67 12.07
N GLU A 65 6.74 2.17 13.19
CA GLU A 65 8.17 1.83 13.29
C GLU A 65 8.57 0.87 12.16
N ALA A 66 7.78 -0.19 11.94
CA ALA A 66 8.01 -1.13 10.83
C ALA A 66 7.97 -0.46 9.45
N CYS A 67 7.11 0.55 9.23
CA CYS A 67 7.04 1.23 7.92
C CYS A 67 8.27 2.10 7.66
N ALA A 68 8.90 2.64 8.71
CA ALA A 68 10.10 3.49 8.60
C ALA A 68 11.29 2.73 8.00
N ASP A 69 11.39 1.42 8.25
CA ASP A 69 12.52 0.61 7.81
C ASP A 69 12.16 -0.33 6.64
N PHE A 70 10.89 -0.70 6.48
CA PHE A 70 10.46 -1.64 5.44
C PHE A 70 10.37 -1.03 4.03
N PHE A 71 9.88 0.21 3.91
CA PHE A 71 9.67 0.85 2.61
C PHE A 71 10.86 1.75 2.24
N PRO A 72 11.74 1.34 1.30
CA PRO A 72 12.86 2.19 0.90
C PRO A 72 12.40 3.41 0.10
N GLU A 73 13.15 4.51 0.16
CA GLU A 73 12.88 5.70 -0.66
C GLU A 73 12.92 5.37 -2.15
N LYS A 74 13.88 4.54 -2.57
CA LYS A 74 14.11 4.19 -3.96
C LYS A 74 14.09 2.67 -4.12
N MET A 75 13.35 2.20 -5.11
CA MET A 75 13.27 0.81 -5.50
C MET A 75 13.85 0.71 -6.91
N ILE A 76 15.15 0.37 -6.95
CA ILE A 76 15.94 0.22 -8.19
C ILE A 76 15.78 -1.20 -8.74
N THR A 77 15.82 -2.18 -7.85
CA THR A 77 15.43 -3.56 -8.14
C THR A 77 14.06 -3.77 -7.49
N PRO A 78 12.96 -3.73 -8.25
CA PRO A 78 11.66 -4.08 -7.68
C PRO A 78 11.72 -5.48 -7.05
N PRO A 79 10.96 -5.73 -5.97
CA PRO A 79 10.85 -7.05 -5.38
C PRO A 79 10.57 -8.10 -6.47
N PRO A 80 11.07 -9.34 -6.36
CA PRO A 80 10.86 -10.37 -7.37
C PRO A 80 9.38 -10.64 -7.67
N ASN A 81 8.50 -10.29 -6.73
CA ASN A 81 7.05 -10.44 -6.85
C ASN A 81 6.32 -9.16 -7.30
N PHE A 82 7.03 -8.08 -7.60
CA PHE A 82 6.43 -6.83 -8.05
C PHE A 82 6.14 -6.91 -9.56
N PHE A 83 4.85 -6.96 -9.88
CA PHE A 83 4.33 -7.12 -11.23
C PHE A 83 3.67 -5.83 -11.72
N GLY A 84 3.52 -5.68 -13.04
CA GLY A 84 2.75 -4.60 -13.65
C GLY A 84 3.54 -3.30 -13.92
N HIS A 85 4.87 -3.37 -13.92
CA HIS A 85 5.73 -2.23 -14.25
C HIS A 85 7.06 -2.72 -14.85
N PRO A 86 7.64 -2.02 -15.86
CA PRO A 86 8.91 -2.43 -16.45
C PRO A 86 10.04 -2.49 -15.43
N TRP A 87 10.83 -3.57 -15.46
CA TRP A 87 12.00 -3.73 -14.58
C TRP A 87 13.11 -2.71 -14.87
N SER A 88 13.18 -2.17 -16.10
CA SER A 88 14.15 -1.12 -16.46
C SER A 88 13.86 0.24 -15.81
N HIS A 89 12.72 0.40 -15.14
CA HIS A 89 12.30 1.66 -14.54
C HIS A 89 12.44 1.64 -13.02
N ASN A 90 13.01 2.71 -12.47
CA ASN A 90 13.13 2.91 -11.03
C ASN A 90 11.88 3.55 -10.44
N LEU A 91 11.49 3.10 -9.25
CA LEU A 91 10.44 3.73 -8.46
C LEU A 91 11.03 4.55 -7.32
N ALA A 92 10.39 5.67 -7.00
CA ALA A 92 10.70 6.46 -5.82
C ALA A 92 9.43 6.70 -5.01
N LEU A 93 9.56 6.62 -3.69
CA LEU A 93 8.51 6.98 -2.76
C LEU A 93 8.39 8.51 -2.70
N ARG A 94 7.23 9.05 -3.06
CA ARG A 94 6.97 10.49 -3.14
C ARG A 94 5.67 10.83 -2.44
N GLN A 95 5.62 11.99 -1.79
CA GLN A 95 4.40 12.50 -1.19
C GLN A 95 3.41 12.89 -2.29
N VAL A 96 2.15 12.52 -2.09
CA VAL A 96 1.04 12.83 -2.98
C VAL A 96 0.65 14.29 -2.75
N THR A 97 0.82 15.10 -3.78
CA THR A 97 0.48 16.52 -3.80
C THR A 97 -0.94 16.73 -4.33
N ALA A 98 -1.53 17.91 -4.13
CA ALA A 98 -2.83 18.22 -4.74
C ALA A 98 -2.76 18.28 -6.28
N ALA A 99 -1.59 18.63 -6.83
CA ALA A 99 -1.33 18.69 -8.27
C ALA A 99 -1.17 17.30 -8.92
N ASP A 100 -1.05 16.24 -8.11
CA ASP A 100 -1.13 14.86 -8.54
C ASP A 100 -2.59 14.53 -8.91
N GLY A 101 -3.08 15.14 -9.98
CA GLY A 101 -4.47 15.04 -10.41
C GLY A 101 -4.94 13.60 -10.53
N SER A 102 -5.67 13.13 -9.52
CA SER A 102 -6.53 11.94 -9.43
C SER A 102 -6.04 10.60 -10.03
N TRP A 103 -4.77 10.44 -10.43
CA TRP A 103 -4.30 9.17 -10.96
C TRP A 103 -4.51 8.10 -9.89
N PRO A 104 -5.38 7.11 -10.11
CA PRO A 104 -5.59 6.10 -9.10
C PRO A 104 -4.35 5.22 -9.00
N CYS A 105 -4.20 4.52 -7.88
CA CYS A 105 -3.21 3.46 -7.78
C CYS A 105 -3.35 2.49 -8.95
N THR A 106 -2.26 2.25 -9.66
CA THR A 106 -2.22 1.37 -10.84
C THR A 106 -2.69 -0.03 -10.44
N LEU A 107 -2.29 -0.48 -9.25
CA LEU A 107 -2.54 -1.82 -8.75
C LEU A 107 -3.93 -1.98 -8.13
N CYS A 108 -4.44 -1.08 -7.29
CA CYS A 108 -5.76 -1.28 -6.67
C CYS A 108 -6.88 -0.45 -7.30
N ARG A 109 -6.57 0.51 -8.18
CA ARG A 109 -7.49 1.52 -8.74
C ARG A 109 -8.15 2.45 -7.71
N GLY A 110 -7.74 2.37 -6.45
CA GLY A 110 -8.15 3.27 -5.37
C GLY A 110 -7.45 4.63 -5.44
N PRO A 111 -8.02 5.67 -4.80
CA PRO A 111 -7.43 7.00 -4.78
C PRO A 111 -6.18 7.05 -3.90
N PHE A 112 -5.30 8.01 -4.18
CA PHE A 112 -4.26 8.41 -3.24
C PHE A 112 -4.79 9.47 -2.28
N GLN A 113 -4.34 9.42 -1.03
CA GLN A 113 -4.67 10.43 -0.03
C GLN A 113 -3.62 11.54 -0.06
N HIS A 114 -4.07 12.79 0.00
CA HIS A 114 -3.16 13.93 0.03
C HIS A 114 -2.21 13.85 1.24
N GLY A 115 -0.94 14.11 1.00
CA GLY A 115 0.10 14.03 2.03
C GLY A 115 0.55 12.63 2.42
N HIS A 116 -0.06 11.58 1.84
CA HIS A 116 0.45 10.21 1.97
C HIS A 116 1.51 9.95 0.90
N LEU A 117 2.27 8.87 1.08
CA LEU A 117 3.30 8.47 0.14
C LEU A 117 2.77 7.46 -0.88
N ALA A 118 3.29 7.56 -2.09
CA ALA A 118 3.06 6.62 -3.18
C ALA A 118 4.37 6.34 -3.91
N TYR A 119 4.58 5.10 -4.34
CA TYR A 119 5.66 4.81 -5.27
C TYR A 119 5.30 5.34 -6.65
N ARG A 120 6.22 6.07 -7.27
CA ARG A 120 6.06 6.63 -8.62
C ARG A 120 7.24 6.29 -9.50
N CYS A 121 6.92 6.00 -10.75
CA CYS A 121 7.92 5.89 -11.79
C CYS A 121 8.30 7.27 -12.33
N GLY A 122 9.61 7.54 -12.36
CA GLY A 122 10.16 8.77 -12.95
C GLY A 122 10.32 8.71 -14.48
N ALA A 123 10.11 7.53 -15.10
CA ALA A 123 10.26 7.38 -16.54
C ALA A 123 9.17 8.16 -17.29
N ARG A 124 9.57 8.90 -18.33
CA ARG A 124 8.64 9.71 -19.14
C ARG A 124 7.52 8.83 -19.69
N ARG A 125 6.28 9.32 -19.59
CA ARG A 125 5.06 8.66 -20.10
C ARG A 125 4.72 7.30 -19.48
N CYS A 126 5.45 6.81 -18.48
CA CYS A 126 5.09 5.55 -17.80
C CYS A 126 3.82 5.71 -16.96
N GLY A 127 3.72 6.80 -16.19
CA GLY A 127 2.52 7.10 -15.40
C GLY A 127 2.23 6.12 -14.27
N PHE A 128 3.12 5.17 -14.00
CA PHE A 128 2.92 4.20 -12.93
C PHE A 128 2.99 4.87 -11.55
N ALA A 129 1.94 4.64 -10.77
CA ALA A 129 1.89 4.99 -9.36
C ALA A 129 1.21 3.87 -8.55
N ALA A 130 1.69 3.56 -7.35
CA ALA A 130 1.08 2.55 -6.47
C ALA A 130 1.17 2.93 -4.99
N HIS A 131 0.20 2.48 -4.18
CA HIS A 131 0.33 2.56 -2.72
C HIS A 131 1.48 1.65 -2.27
N PRO A 132 2.23 2.00 -1.21
CA PRO A 132 3.29 1.14 -0.67
C PRO A 132 2.79 -0.26 -0.33
N LEU A 133 1.60 -0.41 0.28
CA LEU A 133 1.04 -1.73 0.53
C LEU A 133 0.70 -2.50 -0.75
N CYS A 134 0.30 -1.82 -1.82
CA CYS A 134 0.00 -2.49 -3.08
C CYS A 134 1.26 -3.06 -3.73
N THR A 135 2.45 -2.49 -3.49
CA THR A 135 3.70 -3.05 -4.03
C THR A 135 4.14 -4.34 -3.34
N MET A 136 3.45 -4.74 -2.27
CA MET A 136 3.67 -6.02 -1.58
C MET A 136 2.75 -7.14 -2.06
N LEU A 137 1.78 -6.83 -2.93
CA LEU A 137 0.92 -7.87 -3.50
C LEU A 137 1.79 -8.83 -4.33
N PRO A 138 1.65 -10.14 -4.15
CA PRO A 138 2.39 -11.10 -4.95
C PRO A 138 1.84 -11.15 -6.39
N GLY A 139 2.71 -11.36 -7.38
CA GLY A 139 2.27 -11.57 -8.77
C GLY A 139 1.39 -12.80 -8.94
N GLU A 140 1.65 -13.82 -8.14
CA GLU A 140 0.93 -15.08 -8.13
C GLU A 140 0.50 -15.46 -6.72
N ILE A 141 -0.72 -15.97 -6.59
CA ILE A 141 -1.21 -16.57 -5.35
C ILE A 141 -1.69 -17.99 -5.59
N ARG A 142 -1.48 -18.87 -4.60
CA ARG A 142 -2.15 -20.16 -4.53
C ARG A 142 -3.36 -20.02 -3.64
N SER A 143 -4.55 -20.28 -4.18
CA SER A 143 -5.81 -20.17 -3.43
C SER A 143 -6.35 -21.54 -3.07
N PRO A 144 -6.75 -21.79 -1.81
CA PRO A 144 -7.50 -23.01 -1.45
C PRO A 144 -8.82 -23.15 -2.21
N LEU A 145 -9.39 -22.03 -2.69
CA LEU A 145 -10.61 -21.97 -3.49
C LEU A 145 -10.37 -22.27 -4.98
N HIS A 146 -9.11 -22.32 -5.43
CA HIS A 146 -8.71 -22.66 -6.78
C HIS A 146 -7.34 -23.35 -6.78
N ARG A 147 -7.34 -24.66 -6.44
CA ARG A 147 -6.12 -25.42 -6.17
C ARG A 147 -5.35 -25.86 -7.42
N LYS A 148 -6.02 -25.87 -8.58
CA LYS A 148 -5.48 -26.40 -9.83
C LYS A 148 -4.31 -25.57 -10.35
N HIS A 149 -4.41 -24.25 -10.24
CA HIS A 149 -3.44 -23.31 -10.82
C HIS A 149 -3.12 -22.17 -9.85
N ALA A 150 -1.95 -21.56 -10.03
CA ALA A 150 -1.67 -20.26 -9.45
C ALA A 150 -2.58 -19.21 -10.11
N LEU A 151 -3.08 -18.28 -9.31
CA LEU A 151 -3.84 -17.14 -9.80
C LEU A 151 -2.89 -15.96 -9.97
N THR A 152 -2.89 -15.33 -11.13
CA THR A 152 -2.11 -14.13 -11.40
C THR A 152 -2.98 -12.90 -11.25
N HIS A 153 -2.36 -11.77 -10.96
CA HIS A 153 -3.07 -10.51 -10.95
C HIS A 153 -3.41 -10.08 -12.39
N THR A 154 -4.69 -9.83 -12.68
CA THR A 154 -5.11 -9.48 -14.05
C THR A 154 -4.85 -8.00 -14.34
N GLU A 155 -4.02 -7.72 -15.34
CA GLU A 155 -3.90 -6.42 -16.00
C GLU A 155 -5.06 -6.19 -16.99
N LEU A 156 -6.33 -6.38 -16.61
CA LEU A 156 -7.45 -6.28 -17.57
C LEU A 156 -7.22 -7.05 -18.90
N MET A 157 -6.35 -8.06 -18.92
CA MET A 157 -6.12 -8.86 -20.11
C MET A 157 -7.29 -9.83 -20.24
N LEU A 158 -8.21 -9.45 -21.11
CA LEU A 158 -9.29 -10.26 -21.65
C LEU A 158 -8.72 -11.32 -22.59
N ILE A 159 -7.96 -12.30 -22.10
CA ILE A 159 -7.66 -13.50 -22.89
C ILE A 159 -7.69 -14.74 -21.98
N PRO A 160 -8.75 -15.56 -22.07
CA PRO A 160 -8.69 -16.98 -21.76
C PRO A 160 -7.70 -17.68 -22.67
N SER A 161 -6.62 -18.23 -22.14
CA SER A 161 -5.79 -19.14 -22.94
C SER A 161 -5.22 -20.25 -22.08
N GLY A 162 -6.14 -21.14 -21.67
CA GLY A 162 -5.84 -22.55 -21.52
C GLY A 162 -6.94 -23.29 -20.76
N PRO A 163 -6.65 -24.42 -20.09
CA PRO A 163 -7.60 -25.53 -19.99
C PRO A 163 -8.75 -25.31 -18.98
N CYS A 164 -8.82 -24.16 -18.32
CA CYS A 164 -9.96 -23.83 -17.47
C CYS A 164 -11.22 -23.62 -18.32
N THR A 165 -12.30 -24.28 -17.95
CA THR A 165 -13.57 -24.15 -18.68
C THR A 165 -14.13 -22.72 -18.56
N PRO A 166 -14.92 -22.21 -19.53
CA PRO A 166 -15.60 -20.92 -19.40
C PRO A 166 -16.44 -20.77 -18.12
N ALA A 167 -16.91 -21.89 -17.55
CA ALA A 167 -17.61 -21.94 -16.27
C ALA A 167 -16.68 -21.68 -15.06
N GLU A 168 -15.42 -22.13 -15.10
CA GLU A 168 -14.38 -21.81 -14.10
C GLU A 168 -13.88 -20.37 -14.25
N MET A 169 -13.97 -19.80 -15.45
CA MET A 169 -13.63 -18.39 -15.75
C MET A 169 -14.75 -17.39 -15.43
N ALA A 170 -15.78 -17.82 -14.71
CA ALA A 170 -16.91 -16.97 -14.36
C ALA A 170 -16.44 -15.61 -13.83
N ARG A 171 -17.08 -14.53 -14.29
CA ARG A 171 -16.74 -13.14 -13.88
C ARG A 171 -17.02 -12.88 -12.39
N VAL A 172 -17.61 -13.83 -11.69
CA VAL A 172 -17.98 -13.73 -10.28
C VAL A 172 -16.79 -14.03 -9.37
N CYS A 173 -16.66 -13.27 -8.30
CA CYS A 173 -15.66 -13.50 -7.29
C CYS A 173 -15.95 -14.80 -6.51
N SER A 174 -14.96 -15.69 -6.41
CA SER A 174 -15.09 -16.94 -5.65
C SER A 174 -15.37 -16.74 -4.16
N VAL A 175 -15.04 -15.57 -3.61
CA VAL A 175 -15.25 -15.22 -2.21
C VAL A 175 -16.68 -14.74 -1.98
N CYS A 176 -17.13 -13.70 -2.70
CA CYS A 176 -18.44 -13.09 -2.44
C CYS A 176 -19.57 -13.59 -3.36
N ARG A 177 -19.26 -14.44 -4.35
CA ARG A 177 -20.21 -15.01 -5.34
C ARG A 177 -20.97 -13.98 -6.18
N ARG A 178 -20.45 -12.75 -6.28
CA ARG A 178 -21.03 -11.64 -7.08
C ARG A 178 -20.10 -11.26 -8.22
N ASP A 179 -20.65 -10.66 -9.27
CA ASP A 179 -19.84 -9.99 -10.28
C ASP A 179 -19.22 -8.72 -9.66
N CYS A 180 -17.89 -8.73 -9.51
CA CYS A 180 -17.13 -7.60 -9.00
C CYS A 180 -16.55 -6.73 -10.12
N SER A 181 -16.98 -6.93 -11.38
CA SER A 181 -16.52 -6.14 -12.53
C SER A 181 -16.76 -4.64 -12.38
N THR A 182 -17.81 -4.26 -11.64
CA THR A 182 -18.15 -2.86 -11.34
C THR A 182 -17.39 -2.29 -10.15
N VAL A 183 -16.78 -3.16 -9.33
CA VAL A 183 -16.00 -2.72 -8.17
C VAL A 183 -14.62 -2.29 -8.65
N ARG A 184 -14.18 -1.09 -8.25
CA ARG A 184 -12.82 -0.57 -8.54
C ARG A 184 -11.75 -1.28 -7.70
N THR A 185 -11.74 -2.61 -7.73
CA THR A 185 -10.73 -3.47 -7.09
C THR A 185 -10.19 -4.42 -8.13
N ARG A 186 -8.87 -4.61 -8.16
CA ARG A 186 -8.27 -5.64 -9.01
C ARG A 186 -8.44 -7.02 -8.38
N HIS A 187 -8.50 -8.03 -9.24
CA HIS A 187 -8.76 -9.43 -8.86
C HIS A 187 -7.62 -10.31 -9.36
N TYR A 188 -7.31 -11.34 -8.57
CA TYR A 188 -6.52 -12.46 -9.06
C TYR A 188 -7.42 -13.38 -9.89
N ARG A 189 -6.94 -13.82 -11.06
CA ARG A 189 -7.64 -14.75 -11.93
C ARG A 189 -6.71 -15.88 -12.34
N CYS A 190 -7.30 -17.02 -12.69
CA CYS A 190 -6.54 -18.07 -13.34
C CYS A 190 -6.14 -17.56 -14.74
N ALA A 191 -4.86 -17.59 -15.05
CA ALA A 191 -4.33 -17.34 -16.40
C ALA A 191 -4.09 -18.63 -17.19
N ALA A 192 -4.27 -19.78 -16.53
CA ALA A 192 -4.17 -21.08 -17.15
C ALA A 192 -5.40 -21.36 -17.99
#